data_AF-A0A848H029-F1
#
_entry.id   AF-A0A848H029-F1
#
_cell.length_a   1.000
_cell.length_b   1.000
_cell.length_c   1.000
_cell.angle_alpha   90.00
_cell.angle_beta   90.00
_cell.angle_gamma   90.00
#
_symmetry.space_group_name_H-M   'P 1'
#
loop_
_entity.id
_entity.type
_entity.pdbx_description
1 polymer ?
#
loop_
_entity_poly.entity_id
_entity_poly.type
_entity_poly.pdbx_seq_one_letter_code
_entity_poly.pdbx_strand_id
1 'polypeptide(L)'
;MSRTQNAAYRIVDEPAPSRWTHIAVDPIWPLFGFMFGGTWLAWPWFVVNGHAVGSPTRWRETALVALGFLGSFGLLFLVFWALAEGYLGRSDAWWALLVVTLWKMGVSYGLFVLQRRTFELYAWFGGRVRNGILVVAAAFFLRDKLLALLPHGIWLLVVF
;
A
#
# COMPACT_ATOMS: atom_id res chain seq x y z
N MET A 1 34.35 -24.17 -27.49
CA MET A 1 34.39 -24.09 -26.01
C MET A 1 33.25 -23.19 -25.54
N SER A 2 32.09 -23.77 -25.27
CA SER A 2 30.92 -23.06 -24.76
C SER A 2 31.13 -22.77 -23.27
N ARG A 3 31.24 -21.50 -22.89
CA ARG A 3 31.14 -21.08 -21.49
C ARG A 3 29.71 -21.31 -21.04
N THR A 4 29.43 -22.44 -20.41
CA THR A 4 28.27 -22.61 -19.53
C THR A 4 28.35 -21.48 -18.51
N GLN A 5 27.46 -20.50 -18.64
CA GLN A 5 27.33 -19.42 -17.67
C GLN A 5 27.01 -20.06 -16.34
N ASN A 6 27.96 -19.96 -15.40
CA ASN A 6 27.73 -20.20 -13.99
C ASN A 6 26.41 -19.54 -13.62
N ALA A 7 25.47 -20.31 -13.06
CA ALA A 7 24.39 -19.73 -12.28
C ALA A 7 25.10 -18.94 -11.18
N ALA A 8 25.25 -17.63 -11.37
CA ALA A 8 25.95 -16.76 -10.45
C ALA A 8 25.32 -16.99 -9.07
N TYR A 9 26.14 -17.34 -8.09
CA TYR A 9 25.69 -17.55 -6.72
C TYR A 9 24.92 -16.30 -6.29
N ARG A 10 23.62 -16.47 -6.07
CA ARG A 10 22.71 -15.40 -5.69
C ARG A 10 22.30 -15.64 -4.25
N ILE A 11 22.55 -14.64 -3.41
CA ILE A 11 22.13 -14.70 -2.00
C ILE A 11 20.60 -14.72 -2.00
N VAL A 12 19.99 -15.60 -1.19
CA VAL A 12 18.53 -15.83 -1.17
C VAL A 12 17.73 -14.53 -0.95
N ASP A 13 18.32 -13.56 -0.25
CA ASP A 13 17.73 -12.27 0.08
C ASP A 13 18.00 -11.17 -0.97
N GLU A 14 18.82 -11.44 -1.99
CA GLU A 14 19.15 -10.45 -3.02
C GLU A 14 17.90 -10.17 -3.89
N PRO A 15 17.51 -8.90 -4.09
CA PRO A 15 16.36 -8.55 -4.93
C PRO A 15 16.53 -9.03 -6.38
N ALA A 16 15.44 -9.51 -6.99
CA ALA A 16 15.51 -10.03 -8.36
C ALA A 16 15.56 -8.89 -9.37
N PRO A 17 16.38 -8.99 -10.43
CA PRO A 17 16.34 -8.02 -11.51
C PRO A 17 14.93 -8.03 -12.12
N SER A 18 14.24 -6.90 -11.96
CA SER A 18 12.88 -6.67 -12.41
C SER A 18 12.89 -5.78 -13.65
N ARG A 19 12.00 -6.02 -14.63
CA ARG A 19 11.81 -5.07 -15.76
C ARG A 19 11.34 -3.70 -15.26
N TRP A 20 10.72 -3.66 -14.08
CA TRP A 20 10.09 -2.47 -13.50
C TRP A 20 10.99 -1.76 -12.51
N THR A 21 12.28 -2.12 -12.48
CA THR A 21 13.29 -1.48 -11.62
C THR A 21 13.33 0.04 -11.77
N HIS A 22 13.02 0.56 -12.97
CA HIS A 22 13.03 1.99 -13.27
C HIS A 22 11.88 2.79 -12.63
N ILE A 23 10.86 2.14 -12.05
CA ILE A 23 9.78 2.80 -11.30
C ILE A 23 9.85 2.55 -9.80
N ALA A 24 10.91 1.90 -9.32
CA ALA A 24 11.11 1.66 -7.90
C ALA A 24 11.25 2.98 -7.13
N VAL A 25 10.56 3.07 -5.99
CA VAL A 25 10.58 4.23 -5.09
C VAL A 25 10.85 3.78 -3.66
N ASP A 26 11.36 4.69 -2.83
CA ASP A 26 11.42 4.44 -1.38
C ASP A 26 10.00 4.17 -0.84
N PRO A 27 9.78 3.09 -0.07
CA PRO A 27 8.49 2.75 0.54
C PRO A 27 7.86 3.88 1.38
N ILE A 28 8.64 4.88 1.80
CA ILE A 28 8.12 6.08 2.44
C ILE A 28 7.16 6.88 1.53
N TRP A 29 7.36 6.83 0.20
CA TRP A 29 6.50 7.55 -0.75
C TRP A 29 5.10 6.93 -0.85
N PRO A 30 4.92 5.61 -1.02
CA PRO A 30 3.62 4.97 -0.85
C PRO A 30 2.98 5.23 0.52
N LEU A 31 3.76 5.29 1.61
CA LEU A 31 3.25 5.63 2.94
C LEU A 31 2.71 7.06 2.99
N PHE A 32 3.43 8.04 2.43
CA PHE A 32 2.90 9.40 2.28
C PHE A 32 1.70 9.44 1.34
N GLY A 33 1.69 8.62 0.28
CA GLY A 33 0.52 8.40 -0.57
C GLY A 33 -0.71 7.95 0.24
N PHE A 34 -0.53 7.14 1.28
CA PHE A 34 -1.62 6.76 2.18
C PHE A 34 -2.10 7.97 2.99
N MET A 35 -1.17 8.71 3.59
CA MET A 35 -1.50 9.86 4.45
C MET A 35 -2.20 11.00 3.71
N PHE A 36 -1.79 11.28 2.46
CA PHE A 36 -2.29 12.43 1.69
C PHE A 36 -3.29 12.05 0.59
N GLY A 37 -3.21 10.83 0.07
CA GLY A 37 -4.07 10.34 -1.01
C GLY A 37 -5.12 9.32 -0.57
N GLY A 38 -4.84 8.51 0.45
CA GLY A 38 -5.70 7.42 0.93
C GLY A 38 -5.26 6.02 0.47
N THR A 39 -6.01 5.01 0.89
CA THR A 39 -5.68 3.58 0.64
C THR A 39 -5.75 3.19 -0.82
N TRP A 40 -6.64 3.80 -1.60
CA TRP A 40 -6.83 3.50 -3.02
C TRP A 40 -5.57 3.74 -3.87
N LEU A 41 -4.75 4.72 -3.50
CA LEU A 41 -3.50 5.00 -4.18
C LEU A 41 -2.37 4.19 -3.55
N ALA A 42 -2.26 4.26 -2.23
CA ALA A 42 -1.12 3.73 -1.50
C ALA A 42 -0.97 2.22 -1.66
N TRP A 43 -2.05 1.46 -1.50
CA TRP A 43 -1.97 0.00 -1.48
C TRP A 43 -1.63 -0.60 -2.85
N PRO A 44 -2.25 -0.19 -3.97
CA PRO A 44 -1.77 -0.58 -5.29
C PRO A 44 -0.33 -0.13 -5.54
N TRP A 45 0.05 1.06 -5.08
CA TRP A 45 1.41 1.54 -5.21
C TRP A 45 2.42 0.70 -4.42
N PHE A 46 2.08 0.25 -3.20
CA PHE A 46 2.88 -0.72 -2.45
C PHE A 46 3.05 -2.01 -3.26
N VAL A 47 1.98 -2.60 -3.81
CA VAL A 47 2.09 -3.81 -4.64
C VAL A 47 3.04 -3.58 -5.82
N VAL A 48 2.83 -2.53 -6.60
CA VAL A 48 3.67 -2.20 -7.76
C VAL A 48 5.12 -1.98 -7.34
N ASN A 49 5.37 -1.31 -6.21
CA ASN A 49 6.71 -1.07 -5.69
C ASN A 49 7.41 -2.37 -5.28
N GLY A 50 6.68 -3.31 -4.66
CA GLY A 50 7.20 -4.63 -4.32
C GLY A 50 7.65 -5.42 -5.55
N HIS A 51 6.89 -5.32 -6.65
CA HIS A 51 7.26 -5.89 -7.94
C HIS A 51 8.41 -5.15 -8.64
N ALA A 52 8.48 -3.82 -8.50
CA ALA A 52 9.54 -2.99 -9.06
C ALA A 52 10.90 -3.28 -8.41
N VAL A 53 10.93 -3.41 -7.08
CA VAL A 53 12.14 -3.73 -6.31
C VAL A 53 12.51 -5.22 -6.43
N GLY A 54 11.57 -6.07 -6.87
CA GLY A 54 11.81 -7.51 -7.02
C GLY A 54 11.79 -8.26 -5.68
N SER A 55 10.89 -7.85 -4.78
CA SER A 55 10.79 -8.36 -3.41
C SER A 55 10.55 -9.87 -3.35
N PRO A 56 11.28 -10.61 -2.48
CA PRO A 56 11.00 -12.02 -2.21
C PRO A 56 9.66 -12.20 -1.50
N THR A 57 9.19 -11.18 -0.76
CA THR A 57 7.92 -11.19 -0.02
C THR A 57 6.75 -10.62 -0.80
N ARG A 58 6.87 -10.40 -2.11
CA ARG A 58 5.83 -9.79 -2.96
C ARG A 58 4.45 -10.44 -2.79
N TRP A 59 4.38 -11.75 -2.59
CA TRP A 59 3.11 -12.46 -2.38
C TRP A 59 2.47 -12.12 -1.04
N ARG A 60 3.29 -11.95 0.01
CA ARG A 60 2.82 -11.51 1.33
C ARG A 60 2.36 -10.05 1.28
N GLU A 61 3.05 -9.21 0.53
CA GLU A 61 2.65 -7.80 0.32
C GLU A 61 1.30 -7.71 -0.39
N THR A 62 1.12 -8.44 -1.49
CA THR A 62 -0.17 -8.49 -2.21
C THR A 62 -1.28 -9.10 -1.35
N ALA A 63 -0.99 -10.16 -0.60
CA ALA A 63 -1.94 -10.76 0.33
C ALA A 63 -2.34 -9.78 1.46
N LEU A 64 -1.39 -9.01 1.99
CA LEU A 64 -1.65 -8.03 3.04
C LEU A 64 -2.49 -6.85 2.51
N VAL A 65 -2.27 -6.43 1.27
CA VAL A 65 -3.14 -5.45 0.58
C VAL A 65 -4.55 -5.99 0.38
N ALA A 66 -4.68 -7.23 -0.10
CA ALA A 66 -5.99 -7.86 -0.28
C ALA A 66 -6.73 -8.00 1.07
N LEU A 67 -6.03 -8.45 2.12
CA LEU A 67 -6.56 -8.51 3.47
C LEU A 67 -6.93 -7.12 4.00
N GLY A 68 -6.13 -6.10 3.69
CA GLY A 68 -6.43 -4.71 4.01
C GLY A 68 -7.77 -4.26 3.44
N PHE A 69 -8.01 -4.53 2.15
CA PHE A 69 -9.24 -4.14 1.47
C PHE A 69 -10.44 -4.93 1.99
N LEU A 70 -10.31 -6.24 2.14
CA LEU A 70 -11.36 -7.10 2.69
C LEU A 70 -11.70 -6.73 4.13
N GLY A 71 -10.69 -6.49 4.98
CA GLY A 71 -10.88 -6.06 6.36
C GLY A 71 -11.52 -4.68 6.44
N SER A 72 -11.11 -3.73 5.60
CA SER A 72 -11.73 -2.39 5.55
C SER A 72 -13.19 -2.46 5.13
N PHE A 73 -13.49 -3.25 4.10
CA PHE A 73 -14.85 -3.47 3.63
C PHE A 73 -15.72 -4.13 4.72
N GLY A 74 -15.21 -5.20 5.34
CA GLY A 74 -15.91 -5.90 6.42
C GLY A 74 -16.17 -5.02 7.63
N LEU A 75 -15.18 -4.23 8.07
CA LEU A 75 -15.35 -3.30 9.18
C LEU A 75 -16.39 -2.22 8.85
N LEU A 76 -16.32 -1.60 7.67
CA LEU A 76 -17.32 -0.61 7.26
C LEU A 76 -18.72 -1.21 7.17
N PHE A 77 -18.84 -2.42 6.59
CA PHE A 77 -20.11 -3.15 6.54
C PHE A 77 -20.69 -3.36 7.94
N LEU A 78 -19.87 -3.80 8.89
CA LEU A 78 -20.29 -3.98 10.28
C LEU A 78 -20.74 -2.67 10.93
N VAL A 79 -20.04 -1.56 10.67
CA VAL A 79 -20.45 -0.24 11.18
C VAL A 79 -21.80 0.18 10.61
N PHE A 80 -22.01 0.06 9.30
CA PHE A 80 -23.29 0.40 8.68
C PHE A 80 -24.42 -0.51 9.15
N TRP A 81 -24.17 -1.81 9.25
CA TRP A 81 -25.15 -2.77 9.75
C TRP A 81 -25.53 -2.48 11.21
N ALA A 82 -24.56 -2.24 12.09
CA ALA A 82 -24.81 -1.91 13.48
C ALA A 82 -25.49 -0.55 13.68
N LEU A 83 -25.28 0.41 12.79
CA LEU A 83 -26.05 1.67 12.75
C LEU A 83 -27.49 1.45 12.27
N ALA A 84 -27.70 0.61 11.27
CA ALA A 84 -29.04 0.33 10.73
C ALA A 84 -29.93 -0.40 11.75
N GLU A 85 -29.36 -1.33 12.51
CA GLU A 85 -30.06 -2.06 13.59
C GLU A 85 -30.16 -1.27 14.90
N GLY A 86 -29.56 -0.07 14.97
CA GLY A 86 -29.59 0.78 16.16
C GLY A 86 -28.71 0.30 17.33
N TYR A 87 -27.79 -0.65 17.09
CA TYR A 87 -26.79 -1.07 18.09
C TYR A 87 -25.75 0.03 18.37
N LEU A 88 -25.49 0.91 17.40
CA LEU A 88 -24.61 2.06 17.54
C LEU A 88 -25.41 3.37 17.48
N GLY A 89 -25.14 4.27 18.44
CA GLY A 89 -25.57 5.66 18.32
C GLY A 89 -24.76 6.39 17.24
N ARG A 90 -25.30 7.51 16.74
CA ARG A 90 -24.60 8.35 15.76
C ARG A 90 -23.28 8.91 16.31
N SER A 91 -23.21 9.14 17.62
CA SER A 91 -21.98 9.57 18.31
C SER A 91 -20.93 8.45 18.36
N ASP A 92 -21.36 7.19 18.48
CA ASP A 92 -20.48 6.02 18.58
C ASP A 92 -19.91 5.62 17.22
N ALA A 93 -20.57 6.03 16.12
CA ALA A 93 -20.07 5.84 14.76
C ALA A 93 -18.65 6.39 14.57
N TRP A 94 -18.32 7.52 15.21
CA TRP A 94 -16.99 8.12 15.11
C TRP A 94 -15.90 7.22 15.72
N TRP A 95 -16.20 6.58 16.85
CA TRP A 95 -15.29 5.62 17.48
C TRP A 95 -15.15 4.35 16.63
N ALA A 96 -16.23 3.89 16.01
CA ALA A 96 -16.18 2.74 15.12
C ALA A 96 -15.36 3.03 13.84
N LEU A 97 -15.46 4.24 13.28
CA LEU A 97 -14.63 4.70 12.16
C LEU A 97 -13.15 4.86 12.55
N LEU A 98 -12.85 5.18 13.82
CA LEU A 98 -11.47 5.17 14.33
C LEU A 98 -10.85 3.78 14.18
N VAL A 99 -11.60 2.71 14.49
CA VAL A 99 -11.12 1.33 14.34
C VAL A 99 -10.78 1.01 12.88
N VAL A 100 -11.62 1.45 11.93
CA VAL A 100 -11.36 1.31 10.49
C VAL A 100 -10.07 2.04 10.09
N THR A 101 -9.87 3.25 10.61
CA THR A 101 -8.66 4.05 10.36
C THR A 101 -7.41 3.36 10.91
N LEU A 102 -7.48 2.86 12.15
CA LEU A 102 -6.37 2.14 12.79
C LEU A 102 -6.03 0.84 12.05
N TRP A 103 -7.04 0.11 11.55
CA TRP A 103 -6.84 -1.06 10.71
C TRP A 103 -6.02 -0.71 9.46
N LYS A 104 -6.43 0.33 8.74
CA LYS A 104 -5.76 0.75 7.50
C LYS A 104 -4.37 1.30 7.74
N MET A 105 -4.17 2.05 8.82
CA MET A 105 -2.87 2.51 9.25
C MET A 105 -1.96 1.32 9.60
N GLY A 106 -2.47 0.33 10.35
CA GLY A 106 -1.76 -0.89 10.70
C GLY A 106 -1.32 -1.69 9.47
N VAL A 107 -2.20 -1.87 8.49
CA VAL A 107 -1.88 -2.53 7.21
C VAL A 107 -0.82 -1.74 6.44
N SER A 108 -1.00 -0.42 6.30
CA SER A 108 -0.07 0.44 5.56
C SER A 108 1.31 0.48 6.18
N TYR A 109 1.39 0.55 7.51
CA TYR A 109 2.64 0.47 8.25
C TYR A 109 3.28 -0.91 8.16
N GLY A 110 2.47 -1.98 8.22
CA GLY A 110 2.93 -3.35 7.99
C GLY A 110 3.57 -3.54 6.61
N LEU A 111 2.95 -2.99 5.57
CA LEU A 111 3.51 -2.97 4.20
C LEU A 111 4.82 -2.18 4.14
N PHE A 112 4.87 -1.00 4.76
CA PHE A 112 6.07 -0.19 4.83
C PHE A 112 7.24 -0.94 5.48
N VAL A 113 7.02 -1.53 6.66
CA VAL A 113 8.06 -2.30 7.38
C VAL A 113 8.52 -3.50 6.55
N LEU A 114 7.58 -4.22 5.92
CA LEU A 114 7.91 -5.38 5.09
C LEU A 114 8.76 -5.01 3.87
N GLN A 115 8.47 -3.88 3.22
CA GLN A 115 9.25 -3.41 2.06
C GLN A 115 10.56 -2.72 2.43
N ARG A 116 10.65 -2.10 3.62
CA ARG A 116 11.81 -1.30 4.01
C ARG A 116 13.12 -2.10 3.96
N ARG A 117 13.11 -3.31 4.51
CA ARG A 117 14.29 -4.19 4.53
C ARG A 117 14.74 -4.58 3.12
N THR A 118 13.79 -4.95 2.26
CA THR A 118 14.08 -5.31 0.86
C THR A 118 14.59 -4.11 0.06
N PHE A 119 14.02 -2.93 0.30
CA PHE A 119 14.42 -1.70 -0.35
C PHE A 119 15.85 -1.27 0.04
N GLU A 120 16.22 -1.42 1.31
CA GLU A 120 17.58 -1.12 1.78
C GLU A 120 18.63 -2.01 1.08
N LEU A 121 18.33 -3.31 0.92
CA LEU A 121 19.17 -4.21 0.13
C LEU A 121 19.23 -3.78 -1.34
N TYR A 122 18.09 -3.44 -1.94
CA TYR A 122 18.05 -2.95 -3.32
C TYR A 122 18.90 -1.69 -3.53
N ALA A 123 18.83 -0.72 -2.62
CA ALA A 123 19.64 0.49 -2.67
C ALA A 123 21.13 0.18 -2.46
N TRP A 124 21.45 -0.74 -1.54
CA TRP A 124 22.82 -1.20 -1.29
C TRP A 124 23.48 -1.81 -2.53
N PHE A 125 22.74 -2.60 -3.31
CA PHE A 125 23.22 -3.17 -4.58
C PHE A 125 23.18 -2.18 -5.77
N GLY A 126 23.01 -0.88 -5.52
CA GLY A 126 23.06 0.15 -6.56
C GLY A 126 21.77 0.33 -7.36
N GLY A 127 20.63 -0.13 -6.81
CA GLY A 127 19.32 0.07 -7.39
C GLY A 127 18.98 1.56 -7.61
N ARG A 128 18.41 1.89 -8.77
CA ARG A 128 18.00 3.27 -9.10
C ARG A 128 16.64 3.58 -8.46
N VAL A 129 16.63 4.53 -7.55
CA VAL A 129 15.41 4.98 -6.83
C VAL A 129 14.86 6.24 -7.47
N ARG A 130 13.56 6.29 -7.72
CA ARG A 130 12.86 7.51 -8.12
C ARG A 130 12.29 8.25 -6.93
N ASN A 131 12.19 9.57 -7.07
CA ASN A 131 11.50 10.42 -6.12
C ASN A 131 9.98 10.33 -6.38
N GLY A 132 9.21 9.92 -5.37
CA GLY A 132 7.76 9.79 -5.43
C GLY A 132 6.97 11.08 -5.18
N ILE A 133 7.64 12.20 -4.90
CA ILE A 133 6.98 13.46 -4.51
C ILE A 133 5.93 13.93 -5.50
N LEU A 134 6.17 13.78 -6.80
CA LEU A 134 5.22 14.20 -7.84
C LEU A 134 3.90 13.42 -7.76
N VAL A 135 3.97 12.13 -7.45
CA VAL A 135 2.79 11.27 -7.31
C VAL A 135 2.03 11.65 -6.04
N VAL A 136 2.72 11.90 -4.93
CA VAL A 136 2.09 12.34 -3.67
C VAL A 136 1.43 13.72 -3.83
N ALA A 137 2.12 14.67 -4.46
CA ALA A 137 1.58 15.99 -4.73
C ALA A 137 0.34 15.91 -5.65
N ALA A 138 0.42 15.13 -6.73
CA ALA A 138 -0.72 14.90 -7.61
C ALA A 138 -1.89 14.26 -6.85
N ALA A 139 -1.63 13.26 -5.99
CA ALA A 139 -2.64 12.62 -5.17
C ALA A 139 -3.35 13.59 -4.24
N PHE A 140 -2.60 14.46 -3.58
CA PHE A 140 -3.14 15.47 -2.68
C PHE A 140 -4.13 16.41 -3.40
N PHE A 141 -3.76 16.94 -4.57
CA PHE A 141 -4.64 17.84 -5.33
C PHE A 141 -5.80 17.11 -6.04
N LEU A 142 -5.60 15.85 -6.44
CA LEU A 142 -6.63 15.07 -7.14
C LEU A 142 -7.62 14.42 -6.19
N ARG A 143 -7.28 14.28 -4.90
CA ARG A 143 -8.13 13.64 -3.89
C ARG A 143 -9.54 14.22 -3.88
N ASP A 144 -9.67 15.53 -3.79
CA ASP A 144 -10.99 16.17 -3.66
C ASP A 144 -11.81 16.03 -4.95
N LYS A 145 -11.15 16.04 -6.11
CA LYS A 145 -11.81 15.81 -7.42
C LYS A 145 -12.26 14.35 -7.58
N LEU A 146 -11.44 13.40 -7.17
CA LEU A 146 -11.76 11.97 -7.18
C LEU A 146 -12.91 11.65 -6.22
N LEU A 147 -12.92 12.29 -5.06
CA LEU A 147 -14.02 12.18 -4.11
C LEU A 147 -15.31 12.70 -4.74
N ALA A 148 -15.30 13.88 -5.35
CA ALA A 148 -16.49 14.44 -5.99
C ALA A 148 -17.14 13.52 -7.06
N LEU A 149 -16.38 12.61 -7.67
CA LEU A 149 -16.87 11.66 -8.67
C LEU A 149 -17.40 10.34 -8.07
N LEU A 150 -17.04 10.02 -6.81
CA LEU A 150 -17.41 8.77 -6.17
C LEU A 150 -18.72 8.91 -5.38
N PRO A 151 -19.58 7.87 -5.38
CA PRO A 151 -20.71 7.79 -4.45
C PRO A 151 -20.23 7.89 -2.99
N HIS A 152 -20.99 8.60 -2.15
CA HIS A 152 -20.64 8.89 -0.75
C HIS A 152 -20.27 7.63 0.08
N GLY A 153 -20.87 6.47 -0.20
CA GLY A 153 -20.54 5.22 0.49
C GLY A 153 -19.14 4.68 0.19
N ILE A 154 -18.57 5.00 -0.98
CA ILE A 154 -17.24 4.53 -1.41
C ILE A 154 -16.12 5.44 -0.84
N TRP A 155 -16.44 6.67 -0.46
CA TRP A 155 -15.46 7.62 0.10
C TRP A 155 -14.77 7.07 1.33
N LEU A 156 -15.54 6.48 2.26
CA LEU A 156 -15.00 5.91 3.49
C LEU A 156 -14.07 4.73 3.22
N LEU A 157 -14.33 3.96 2.16
CA LEU A 157 -13.47 2.84 1.79
C LEU A 157 -12.14 3.29 1.17
N VAL A 158 -12.13 4.44 0.51
CA VAL A 158 -11.02 4.96 -0.31
C VAL A 158 -10.12 5.92 0.47
N VAL A 159 -10.69 6.72 1.37
CA VAL A 159 -10.01 7.84 2.02
C VAL A 159 -9.66 7.60 3.48
N PHE A 160 -10.58 7.00 4.23
CA PHE A 160 -10.42 6.75 5.67
C PHE A 160 -9.92 5.35 5.92
#